data_AF-A0A5E4HNL8-F1
#
_entry.id   AF-A0A5E4HNL8-F1
#
_cell.length_a   1.000
_cell.length_b   1.000
_cell.length_c   1.000
_cell.angle_alpha   90.00
_cell.angle_beta   90.00
_cell.angle_gamma   90.00
#
_symmetry.space_group_name_H-M   'P 1'
#
loop_
_entity.id
_entity.type
_entity.pdbx_description
1 polymer ?
#
loop_
_entity_poly.entity_id
_entity_poly.type
_entity_poly.pdbx_seq_one_letter_code
_entity_poly.pdbx_strand_id
1 'polypeptide(L)'
;MAQGVPFAVGSRLAHPMMYQQPILFNVFLVLLFILAFVAILYWLFKSSRPTPSNPLEIAKIRYAKGELTREEYLHLKKELET
;
A
#
# COMPACT_ATOMS: atom_id res chain seq x y z
N MET A 1 -79.28 -17.17 3.89
CA MET A 1 -78.09 -18.03 3.97
C MET A 1 -76.94 -17.28 3.31
N ALA A 2 -76.10 -16.60 4.10
CA ALA A 2 -74.92 -15.89 3.58
C ALA A 2 -73.69 -16.68 4.04
N GLN A 3 -73.03 -17.38 3.11
CA GLN A 3 -71.74 -18.02 3.37
C GLN A 3 -70.66 -16.98 3.11
N GLY A 4 -70.07 -16.45 4.18
CA GLY A 4 -68.91 -15.58 4.10
C GLY A 4 -67.68 -16.39 3.72
N VAL A 5 -67.13 -16.12 2.53
CA VAL A 5 -65.80 -16.59 2.15
C VAL A 5 -64.74 -15.83 2.95
N PRO A 6 -63.80 -16.50 3.65
CA PRO A 6 -62.68 -15.81 4.25
C PRO A 6 -61.66 -15.47 3.16
N PHE A 7 -61.59 -14.19 2.79
CA PHE A 7 -60.49 -13.64 2.01
C PHE A 7 -59.22 -13.68 2.86
N ALA A 8 -58.45 -14.77 2.75
CA ALA A 8 -57.09 -14.84 3.27
C ALA A 8 -56.15 -14.02 2.37
N VAL A 9 -56.19 -12.69 2.51
CA VAL A 9 -55.14 -11.81 1.99
C VAL A 9 -53.94 -11.93 2.94
N GLY A 10 -53.01 -12.79 2.57
CA GLY A 10 -51.86 -13.13 3.40
C GLY A 10 -50.56 -13.23 2.59
N SER A 11 -50.34 -12.35 1.62
CA SER A 11 -49.01 -12.18 1.02
C SER A 11 -48.09 -11.46 2.01
N ARG A 12 -47.63 -12.17 3.05
CA ARG A 12 -46.55 -11.70 3.90
C ARG A 12 -45.22 -11.97 3.20
N LEU A 13 -44.79 -10.91 2.51
CA LEU A 13 -43.48 -10.72 1.91
C LEU A 13 -42.39 -11.35 2.78
N ALA A 14 -41.82 -12.46 2.31
CA ALA A 14 -40.57 -12.98 2.84
C ALA A 14 -39.48 -11.99 2.44
N HIS A 15 -39.12 -11.06 3.32
CA HIS A 15 -37.96 -10.22 3.11
C HIS A 15 -36.71 -11.08 3.36
N PRO A 16 -35.85 -11.29 2.36
CA PRO A 16 -34.55 -11.89 2.62
C PRO A 16 -33.82 -10.96 3.58
N MET A 17 -33.41 -11.51 4.71
CA MET A 17 -32.56 -10.83 5.69
C MET A 17 -31.24 -10.51 4.99
N MET A 18 -31.19 -9.35 4.32
CA MET A 18 -29.97 -8.80 3.77
C MET A 18 -29.01 -8.66 4.94
N TYR A 19 -27.90 -9.37 4.87
CA TYR A 19 -26.78 -9.19 5.76
C TYR A 19 -26.29 -7.75 5.57
N GLN A 20 -26.87 -6.83 6.35
CA GLN A 20 -26.40 -5.46 6.49
C GLN A 20 -25.08 -5.55 7.26
N GLN A 21 -24.03 -5.98 6.57
CA GLN A 21 -22.68 -5.91 7.12
C GLN A 21 -22.47 -4.45 7.52
N PRO A 22 -22.06 -4.18 8.78
CA PRO A 22 -21.85 -2.81 9.20
C PRO A 22 -20.75 -2.24 8.32
N ILE A 23 -21.10 -1.22 7.53
CA ILE A 23 -20.19 -0.54 6.58
C ILE A 23 -18.88 -0.15 7.29
N LEU A 24 -18.95 0.14 8.59
CA LEU A 24 -17.83 0.42 9.49
C LEU A 24 -16.79 -0.71 9.58
N PHE A 25 -17.21 -1.98 9.59
CA PHE A 25 -16.29 -3.11 9.64
C PHE A 25 -15.47 -3.24 8.35
N ASN A 26 -16.13 -3.04 7.21
CA ASN A 26 -15.44 -3.05 5.92
C ASN A 26 -14.45 -1.88 5.81
N VAL A 27 -14.85 -0.68 6.24
CA VAL A 27 -13.97 0.50 6.28
C VAL A 27 -12.76 0.26 7.19
N PHE A 28 -12.97 -0.36 8.35
CA PHE A 28 -11.89 -0.72 9.27
C PHE A 28 -10.88 -1.70 8.64
N LEU A 29 -11.36 -2.75 7.97
CA LEU A 29 -10.49 -3.70 7.29
C LEU A 29 -9.70 -3.08 6.14
N VAL A 30 -10.33 -2.21 5.35
CA VAL A 30 -9.64 -1.47 4.28
C VAL A 30 -8.57 -0.55 4.86
N LEU A 31 -8.87 0.18 5.94
CA LEU A 31 -7.90 1.04 6.61
C LEU A 31 -6.70 0.25 7.14
N LEU A 32 -6.96 -0.91 7.76
CA LEU A 32 -5.92 -1.82 8.25
C LEU A 32 -5.04 -2.33 7.10
N PHE A 33 -5.66 -2.70 5.97
CA PHE A 33 -4.95 -3.18 4.79
C PHE A 33 -4.07 -2.08 4.18
N ILE A 34 -4.56 -0.84 4.08
CA ILE A 34 -3.79 0.32 3.63
C ILE A 34 -2.61 0.58 4.57
N LEU A 35 -2.83 0.54 5.89
CA LEU A 35 -1.77 0.74 6.88
C LEU A 35 -0.68 -0.33 6.76
N ALA A 36 -1.08 -1.59 6.63
CA ALA A 36 -0.15 -2.71 6.40
C ALA A 36 0.62 -2.55 5.09
N PHE A 37 -0.06 -2.16 4.00
CA PHE A 37 0.56 -1.93 2.70
C PHE A 37 1.60 -0.80 2.76
N VAL A 38 1.25 0.33 3.37
CA VAL A 38 2.20 1.46 3.57
C VAL A 38 3.37 1.05 4.46
N ALA A 39 3.14 0.27 5.51
CA ALA A 39 4.21 -0.25 6.36
C ALA A 39 5.17 -1.17 5.58
N ILE A 40 4.65 -2.04 4.72
CA ILE A 40 5.45 -2.92 3.85
C ILE A 40 6.27 -2.08 2.86
N LEU A 41 5.64 -1.12 2.19
CA LEU A 41 6.35 -0.21 1.28
C LEU A 41 7.45 0.55 2.02
N TYR A 42 7.13 1.15 3.17
CA TYR A 42 8.11 1.85 3.99
C TYR A 42 9.28 0.95 4.39
N TRP A 43 9.01 -0.31 4.75
CA TRP A 43 10.06 -1.26 5.11
C TRP A 43 10.92 -1.66 3.90
N LEU A 44 10.30 -1.86 2.74
CA LEU A 44 11.00 -2.13 1.48
C LEU A 44 11.92 -0.96 1.08
N PHE A 45 11.40 0.26 1.06
CA PHE A 45 12.19 1.46 0.73
C PHE A 45 13.25 1.78 1.78
N LYS A 46 12.98 1.53 3.08
CA LYS A 46 13.97 1.69 4.14
C LYS A 46 15.12 0.68 4.01
N SER A 47 14.83 -0.53 3.55
CA SER A 47 15.84 -1.55 3.27
C SER A 47 16.58 -1.32 1.94
N SER A 48 16.08 -0.40 1.10
CA SER A 48 16.73 0.06 -0.13
C SER A 48 17.58 1.30 0.05
N ARG A 49 18.02 1.67 1.26
CA ARG A 49 19.30 2.39 1.34
C ARG A 49 20.35 1.37 0.91
N PRO A 50 20.84 1.40 -0.34
CA PRO A 50 21.97 0.55 -0.66
C PRO A 50 23.04 1.06 0.28
N THR A 51 23.48 0.26 1.26
CA THR A 51 24.84 0.44 1.75
C THR A 51 25.66 0.38 0.48
N PRO A 52 26.23 1.51 0.01
CA PRO A 52 26.90 1.54 -1.26
C PRO A 52 28.05 0.55 -1.15
N SER A 53 27.84 -0.63 -1.73
CA SER A 53 28.76 -1.76 -1.61
C SER A 53 29.97 -1.52 -2.51
N ASN A 54 29.79 -0.69 -3.52
CA ASN A 54 30.82 -0.27 -4.44
C ASN A 54 31.32 1.15 -4.06
N PRO A 55 32.63 1.34 -3.86
CA PRO A 55 33.25 2.67 -3.72
C PRO A 55 32.82 3.67 -4.81
N LEU A 56 32.51 3.20 -6.02
CA LEU A 56 32.05 4.04 -7.12
C LEU A 56 30.65 4.65 -6.85
N GLU A 57 29.76 3.92 -6.18
CA GLU A 57 28.45 4.44 -5.77
C GLU A 57 28.60 5.49 -4.68
N ILE A 58 29.55 5.30 -3.75
CA ILE A 58 29.88 6.30 -2.72
C ILE A 58 30.35 7.60 -3.39
N ALA A 59 31.31 7.50 -4.32
CA ALA A 59 31.84 8.63 -5.06
C ALA A 59 30.73 9.38 -5.82
N LYS A 60 29.81 8.65 -6.46
CA LYS A 60 28.65 9.22 -7.17
C LYS A 60 27.69 9.96 -6.24
N ILE A 61 27.39 9.40 -5.07
CA ILE A 61 26.52 10.04 -4.07
C ILE A 61 27.14 11.35 -3.56
N ARG A 62 28.44 11.33 -3.25
CA ARG A 62 29.15 12.51 -2.75
C ARG A 62 29.30 13.60 -3.81
N TYR A 63 29.55 13.22 -5.07
CA TYR A 63 29.50 14.15 -6.21
C TYR A 63 28.10 14.78 -6.37
N ALA A 64 27.03 13.98 -6.30
CA ALA A 64 25.66 14.49 -6.38
C ALA A 64 25.29 15.44 -5.23
N LYS A 65 25.90 15.26 -4.06
CA LYS A 65 25.77 16.19 -2.92
C LYS A 65 26.63 17.46 -3.05
N GLY A 66 27.55 17.52 -4.01
CA GLY A 66 28.53 18.61 -4.13
C GLY A 66 29.70 18.52 -3.13
N GLU A 67 29.86 17.38 -2.46
CA GLU A 67 31.01 17.12 -1.57
C GLU A 67 32.29 16.79 -2.36
N LEU A 68 32.16 16.45 -3.65
CA LEU A 68 33.27 16.25 -4.58
C LEU A 68 33.15 17.17 -5.78
N THR A 69 34.29 17.68 -6.22
CA THR A 69 34.43 18.35 -7.52
C THR A 69 34.36 17.33 -8.67
N ARG A 70 34.16 17.83 -9.89
CA ARG A 70 34.09 16.98 -11.10
C ARG A 70 35.42 16.27 -11.33
N GLU A 71 36.53 16.95 -11.08
CA GLU A 71 37.89 16.46 -11.27
C GLU A 71 38.19 15.29 -10.30
N GLU A 72 37.86 15.45 -9.02
CA GLU A 72 38.02 14.41 -8.00
C GLU A 72 37.14 13.20 -8.29
N TYR A 73 35.89 13.42 -8.73
CA TYR A 73 34.99 12.33 -9.11
C TYR A 73 35.53 11.54 -10.31
N LEU A 74 36.04 12.23 -11.34
CA LEU A 74 36.62 11.58 -12.52
C LEU A 74 37.89 10.80 -12.19
N HIS A 75 38.72 11.33 -11.28
CA HIS A 75 39.92 10.62 -10.81
C HIS A 75 39.54 9.32 -10.09
N LEU A 76 38.65 9.40 -9.10
CA LEU A 76 38.18 8.23 -8.36
C LEU A 76 37.47 7.22 -9.27
N LYS A 77 36.67 7.70 -10.22
CA LYS A 77 36.02 6.82 -11.19
C LYS A 77 37.05 6.00 -11.95
N LYS A 78 38.12 6.63 -12.44
CA LYS A 78 39.17 5.95 -13.21
C LYS A 78 39.96 4.97 -12.36
N GLU A 79 40.26 5.33 -11.12
CA GLU A 79 40.97 4.47 -10.16
C GLU A 79 40.14 3.25 -9.75
N LEU A 80 38.84 3.42 -9.57
CA LEU A 80 37.91 2.35 -9.15
C LEU A 80 37.43 1.45 -10.30
N GLU A 81 37.58 1.91 -11.55
CA GLU A 81 37.31 1.11 -12.77
C GLU A 81 38.55 0.31 -13.24
N THR A 82 39.73 0.53 -12.64
CA THR A 82 40.99 -0.18 -12.96
C THR A 82 41.15 -1.44 -12.10
#